data_AF-K0JVM4-F1
#
_entry.id   AF-K0JVM4-F1
#
_cell.length_a   1.000
_cell.length_b   1.000
_cell.length_c   1.000
_cell.angle_alpha   90.00
_cell.angle_beta   90.00
_cell.angle_gamma   90.00
#
_symmetry.space_group_name_H-M   'P 1'
#
loop_
_entity.id
_entity.type
_entity.pdbx_description
1 polymer ?
#
loop_
_entity_poly.entity_id
_entity_poly.type
_entity_poly.pdbx_seq_one_letter_code
_entity_poly.pdbx_strand_id
1 'polypeptide(L)'
;MTRDNNPETVTELDRLDAAVKAAPAGDTAAQIALWRQVTRLEHWFFIARGSADRPVPYAVAAEQGSMICLFSSAARAGDATHTLGLVDSESGAAPLFSVPVPAAIDYVASFAQAGVFGVTLDHPRLGHYIPLANLGLLKGWVDGAAQ
;
A
#
# COMPACT_ATOMS: atom_id res chain seq x y z
N MET A 1 -10.42 10.48 14.91
CA MET A 1 -10.71 10.01 13.54
C MET A 1 -9.44 10.21 12.73
N THR A 2 -8.88 9.16 12.15
CA THR A 2 -7.74 9.32 11.23
C THR A 2 -8.18 10.14 10.03
N ARG A 3 -7.43 11.18 9.69
CA ARG A 3 -7.67 12.00 8.49
C ARG A 3 -7.19 11.23 7.26
N ASP A 4 -7.99 11.22 6.19
CA ASP A 4 -7.59 10.62 4.92
C ASP A 4 -6.53 11.48 4.20
N ASN A 5 -5.80 10.89 3.26
CA ASN A 5 -4.84 11.60 2.42
C ASN A 5 -5.54 12.62 1.51
N ASN A 6 -4.80 13.63 1.04
CA ASN A 6 -5.32 14.59 0.08
C ASN A 6 -5.85 13.87 -1.20
N PRO A 7 -7.13 14.08 -1.59
CA PRO A 7 -7.70 13.48 -2.78
C PRO A 7 -6.88 13.73 -4.06
N GLU A 8 -6.26 14.90 -4.22
CA GLU A 8 -5.43 15.20 -5.40
C GLU A 8 -4.18 14.29 -5.46
N THR A 9 -3.59 13.99 -4.30
CA THR A 9 -2.43 13.09 -4.20
C THR A 9 -2.83 11.67 -4.57
N VAL A 10 -4.03 11.25 -4.18
CA VAL A 10 -4.62 9.95 -4.49
C VAL A 10 -5.02 9.84 -5.97
N THR A 11 -5.61 10.90 -6.55
CA THR A 11 -5.94 10.95 -7.99
C THR A 11 -4.68 10.90 -8.86
N GLU A 12 -3.59 11.53 -8.43
CA GLU A 12 -2.31 11.46 -9.15
C GLU A 12 -1.75 10.03 -9.21
N LEU A 13 -2.02 9.17 -8.22
CA LEU A 13 -1.68 7.75 -8.29
C LEU A 13 -2.41 7.02 -9.43
N ASP A 14 -3.67 7.37 -9.71
CA ASP A 14 -4.42 6.79 -10.84
C ASP A 14 -3.83 7.24 -12.19
N ARG A 15 -3.40 8.51 -12.28
CA ARG A 15 -2.72 9.02 -13.48
C ARG A 15 -1.38 8.30 -13.71
N LEU A 16 -0.62 8.07 -12.64
CA LEU A 16 0.67 7.37 -12.69
C LEU A 16 0.50 5.88 -12.99
N ASP A 17 -0.54 5.23 -12.45
CA ASP A 17 -0.90 3.85 -12.80
C ASP A 17 -1.19 3.71 -14.31
N ALA A 18 -1.99 4.62 -14.88
CA ALA A 18 -2.24 4.64 -16.31
C ALA A 18 -0.94 4.81 -17.13
N ALA A 19 -0.01 5.65 -16.64
CA ALA A 19 1.30 5.82 -17.26
C ALA A 19 2.16 4.54 -17.18
N VAL A 20 2.15 3.82 -16.05
CA VAL A 20 2.85 2.53 -15.92
C VAL A 20 2.28 1.51 -16.91
N LYS A 21 0.97 1.43 -17.05
CA LYS A 21 0.30 0.51 -17.98
C LYS A 21 0.59 0.84 -19.46
N ALA A 22 0.80 2.11 -19.78
CA ALA A 22 1.13 2.56 -21.14
C ALA A 22 2.64 2.52 -21.46
N ALA A 23 3.50 2.33 -20.45
CA ALA A 23 4.94 2.37 -20.62
C ALA A 23 5.45 1.17 -21.45
N PRO A 24 6.46 1.36 -22.33
CA PRO A 24 7.09 0.25 -23.03
C PRO A 24 7.71 -0.76 -22.05
N ALA A 25 7.78 -2.02 -22.47
CA ALA A 25 8.45 -3.06 -21.68
C ALA A 25 9.90 -2.66 -21.36
N GLY A 26 10.28 -2.74 -20.08
CA GLY A 26 11.60 -2.36 -19.58
C GLY A 26 11.73 -0.89 -19.20
N ASP A 27 10.76 -0.02 -19.50
CA ASP A 27 10.71 1.34 -18.97
C ASP A 27 10.18 1.34 -17.53
N THR A 28 11.03 1.75 -16.60
CA THR A 28 10.70 1.80 -15.17
C THR A 28 10.44 3.22 -14.67
N ALA A 29 10.55 4.25 -15.53
CA ALA A 29 10.39 5.64 -15.12
C ALA A 29 9.00 5.93 -14.54
N ALA A 30 7.95 5.40 -15.18
CA ALA A 30 6.58 5.52 -14.69
C ALA A 30 6.39 4.80 -13.35
N GLN A 31 7.04 3.64 -13.16
CA GLN A 31 6.94 2.87 -11.92
C GLN A 31 7.67 3.57 -10.77
N ILE A 32 8.83 4.15 -11.04
CA ILE A 32 9.56 5.00 -10.08
C ILE A 32 8.71 6.22 -9.71
N ALA A 33 8.10 6.89 -10.69
CA ALA A 33 7.23 8.04 -10.43
C ALA A 33 6.01 7.67 -9.58
N LEU A 34 5.38 6.52 -9.84
CA LEU A 34 4.29 5.99 -9.03
C LEU A 34 4.73 5.80 -7.57
N TRP A 35 5.83 5.08 -7.33
CA TRP A 35 6.30 4.84 -5.96
C TRP A 35 6.80 6.09 -5.26
N ARG A 36 7.39 7.06 -5.98
CA ARG A 36 7.67 8.40 -5.44
C ARG A 36 6.41 9.14 -5.01
N GLN A 37 5.30 8.96 -5.72
CA GLN A 37 4.02 9.53 -5.30
C GLN A 37 3.47 8.81 -4.06
N VAL A 38 3.64 7.49 -3.94
CA VAL A 38 3.25 6.72 -2.74
C VAL A 38 3.99 7.21 -1.48
N THR A 39 5.26 7.63 -1.60
CA THR A 39 6.01 8.20 -0.46
C THR A 39 5.57 9.60 -0.07
N ARG A 40 4.72 10.26 -0.87
CA ARG A 40 4.15 11.60 -0.56
C ARG A 40 2.80 11.53 0.14
N LEU A 41 2.25 10.32 0.30
CA LEU A 41 1.07 10.11 1.14
C LEU A 41 1.42 10.42 2.60
N GLU A 42 0.50 11.03 3.33
CA GLU A 42 0.67 11.30 4.76
C GLU A 42 0.54 9.99 5.56
N HIS A 43 -0.36 9.11 5.13
CA HIS A 43 -0.66 7.83 5.78
C HIS A 43 -0.77 6.70 4.76
N TRP A 44 -0.38 5.49 5.17
CA TRP A 44 -0.78 4.27 4.49
C TRP A 44 -1.89 3.59 5.30
N PHE A 45 -2.93 3.13 4.60
CA PHE A 45 -4.08 2.46 5.18
C PHE A 45 -3.97 0.95 5.01
N PHE A 46 -4.47 0.21 5.99
CA PHE A 46 -4.43 -1.25 6.02
C PHE A 46 -5.76 -1.80 6.52
N ILE A 47 -6.18 -2.92 5.93
CA ILE A 47 -7.28 -3.72 6.45
C ILE A 47 -6.76 -4.52 7.65
N ALA A 48 -7.34 -4.34 8.82
CA ALA A 48 -6.95 -5.07 10.03
C ALA A 48 -7.43 -6.52 9.98
N ARG A 49 -6.52 -7.42 10.34
CA ARG A 49 -6.78 -8.84 10.62
C ARG A 49 -6.24 -9.19 12.02
N GLY A 50 -6.64 -10.35 12.53
CA GLY A 50 -6.25 -10.77 13.87
C GLY A 50 -7.16 -10.16 14.95
N SER A 51 -6.66 -10.09 16.18
CA SER A 51 -7.42 -9.55 17.31
C SER A 51 -7.45 -8.01 17.30
N ALA A 52 -8.49 -7.43 17.90
CA ALA A 52 -8.64 -5.99 18.02
C ALA A 52 -7.48 -5.32 18.78
N ASP A 53 -6.88 -6.03 19.75
CA ASP A 53 -5.79 -5.52 20.58
C ASP A 53 -4.43 -5.52 19.86
N ARG A 54 -4.29 -6.33 18.81
CA ARG A 54 -3.05 -6.44 18.04
C ARG A 54 -3.35 -6.69 16.55
N PRO A 55 -3.92 -5.68 15.86
CA PRO A 55 -4.25 -5.83 14.46
C PRO A 55 -2.97 -6.00 13.63
N VAL A 56 -3.01 -6.94 12.69
CA VAL A 56 -1.98 -7.12 11.65
C VAL A 56 -2.57 -6.77 10.30
N PRO A 57 -1.77 -6.26 9.35
CA PRO A 57 -2.28 -5.88 8.04
C PRO A 57 -2.69 -7.14 7.27
N TYR A 58 -3.79 -7.03 6.51
CA TYR A 58 -4.17 -8.05 5.55
C TYR A 58 -3.08 -8.24 4.49
N ALA A 59 -2.80 -9.49 4.15
CA ALA A 59 -1.87 -9.87 3.10
C ALA A 59 -2.53 -10.89 2.16
N VAL A 60 -2.19 -10.79 0.88
CA VAL A 60 -2.59 -11.75 -0.16
C VAL A 60 -1.43 -12.70 -0.45
N ALA A 61 -1.75 -13.94 -0.82
CA ALA A 61 -0.76 -14.87 -1.33
C ALA A 61 -0.40 -14.52 -2.77
N ALA A 62 0.90 -14.47 -3.08
CA ALA A 62 1.43 -14.37 -4.44
C ALA A 62 2.49 -15.46 -4.66
N GLU A 63 2.89 -15.69 -5.91
CA GLU A 63 3.89 -16.70 -6.28
C GLU A 63 5.22 -16.52 -5.54
N GLN A 64 5.64 -15.25 -5.34
CA GLN A 64 6.90 -14.90 -4.68
C GLN A 64 6.81 -14.91 -3.14
N GLY A 65 5.60 -15.01 -2.57
CA GLY A 65 5.36 -14.97 -1.13
C GLY A 65 4.16 -14.09 -0.75
N SER A 66 3.93 -13.94 0.55
CA SER A 66 2.83 -13.10 1.06
C SER A 66 3.10 -11.62 0.78
N MET A 67 2.07 -10.89 0.35
CA MET A 67 2.13 -9.48 -0.01
C MET A 67 1.15 -8.68 0.84
N ILE A 68 1.67 -7.76 1.66
CA ILE A 68 0.82 -6.87 2.46
C ILE A 68 0.07 -5.90 1.53
N CYS A 69 -1.23 -5.76 1.72
CA CYS A 69 -2.04 -4.78 0.99
C CYS A 69 -1.98 -3.42 1.68
N LEU A 70 -1.31 -2.46 1.05
CA LEU A 70 -1.30 -1.05 1.47
C LEU A 70 -2.30 -0.27 0.61
N PHE A 71 -3.03 0.65 1.23
CA PHE A 71 -4.02 1.48 0.56
C PHE A 71 -3.68 2.96 0.68
N SER A 72 -3.92 3.69 -0.40
CA SER A 72 -3.66 5.14 -0.49
C SER A 72 -4.75 5.99 0.15
N SER A 73 -5.93 5.42 0.44
CA SER A 73 -7.00 6.09 1.16
C SER A 73 -7.87 5.09 1.93
N ALA A 74 -8.59 5.59 2.94
CA ALA A 74 -9.55 4.78 3.68
C ALA A 74 -10.70 4.32 2.77
N ALA A 75 -11.12 5.15 1.82
CA ALA A 75 -12.15 4.81 0.83
C ALA A 75 -11.71 3.60 -0.03
N ARG A 76 -10.51 3.62 -0.60
CA ARG A 76 -9.98 2.50 -1.40
C ARG A 76 -9.80 1.22 -0.59
N ALA A 77 -9.38 1.34 0.66
CA ALA A 77 -9.31 0.20 1.57
C ALA A 77 -10.70 -0.39 1.80
N GLY A 78 -11.70 0.44 2.07
CA GLY A 78 -13.11 0.04 2.24
C GLY A 78 -13.65 -0.70 1.01
N ASP A 79 -13.49 -0.12 -0.18
CA ASP A 79 -13.93 -0.75 -1.45
C ASP A 79 -13.27 -2.12 -1.66
N ALA A 80 -11.99 -2.24 -1.32
CA ALA A 80 -11.25 -3.49 -1.45
C ALA A 80 -11.77 -4.57 -0.50
N THR A 81 -12.26 -4.23 0.70
CA THR A 81 -12.82 -5.24 1.62
C THR A 81 -13.97 -6.03 1.00
N HIS A 82 -14.85 -5.36 0.24
CA HIS A 82 -15.95 -6.00 -0.47
C HIS A 82 -15.45 -6.88 -1.60
N THR A 83 -14.53 -6.36 -2.41
CA THR A 83 -14.00 -7.08 -3.58
C THR A 83 -13.21 -8.32 -3.18
N LEU A 84 -12.51 -8.26 -2.04
CA LEU A 84 -11.72 -9.35 -1.48
C LEU A 84 -12.53 -10.32 -0.61
N GLY A 85 -13.84 -10.08 -0.44
CA GLY A 85 -14.71 -10.92 0.39
C GLY A 85 -14.33 -10.92 1.88
N LEU A 86 -13.79 -9.82 2.38
CA LEU A 86 -13.29 -9.69 3.76
C LEU A 86 -14.34 -9.16 4.75
N VAL A 87 -15.55 -8.90 4.26
CA VAL A 87 -16.64 -8.32 5.02
C VAL A 87 -17.53 -9.43 5.54
N ASP A 88 -17.71 -9.50 6.86
CA ASP A 88 -18.74 -10.36 7.44
C ASP A 88 -20.11 -9.69 7.29
N SER A 89 -21.12 -10.50 6.98
CA SER A 89 -22.49 -10.10 6.64
C SER A 89 -23.18 -9.22 7.67
N GLU A 90 -22.67 -9.13 8.91
CA GLU A 90 -23.30 -8.41 10.02
C GLU A 90 -22.78 -6.98 10.22
N SER A 91 -21.51 -6.70 9.90
CA SER A 91 -20.89 -5.38 10.16
C SER A 91 -20.72 -4.51 8.91
N GLY A 92 -20.77 -5.10 7.71
CA GLY A 92 -20.75 -4.36 6.44
C GLY A 92 -19.44 -3.63 6.10
N ALA A 93 -18.44 -3.63 6.98
CA ALA A 93 -17.07 -3.15 6.70
C ALA A 93 -16.03 -3.92 7.54
N ALA A 94 -14.84 -4.17 6.97
CA ALA A 94 -13.72 -4.69 7.74
C ALA A 94 -13.03 -3.55 8.51
N PRO A 95 -12.50 -3.80 9.73
CA PRO A 95 -11.78 -2.78 10.48
C PRO A 95 -10.54 -2.29 9.72
N LEU A 96 -10.30 -0.98 9.75
CA LEU A 96 -9.15 -0.34 9.11
C LEU A 96 -8.25 0.33 10.15
N PHE A 97 -6.96 0.39 9.86
CA PHE A 97 -6.01 1.22 10.58
C PHE A 97 -5.04 1.89 9.62
N SER A 98 -4.35 2.91 10.10
CA SER A 98 -3.42 3.72 9.30
C SER A 98 -2.10 3.88 10.02
N VAL A 99 -1.01 3.95 9.27
CA VAL A 99 0.32 4.28 9.80
C VAL A 99 0.86 5.50 9.04
N PRO A 100 1.36 6.54 9.73
CA PRO A 100 1.91 7.72 9.06
C PRO A 100 3.22 7.40 8.33
N VAL A 101 3.48 8.07 7.21
CA VAL A 101 4.76 8.02 6.49
C VAL A 101 5.75 8.99 7.18
N PRO A 102 7.03 8.64 7.39
CA PRO A 102 7.73 7.43 6.93
C PRO A 102 7.57 6.19 7.80
N ALA A 103 6.98 6.26 8.99
CA ALA A 103 6.89 5.13 9.92
C ALA A 103 6.19 3.88 9.30
N ALA A 104 5.28 4.09 8.36
CA ALA A 104 4.62 3.03 7.60
C ALA A 104 5.61 2.14 6.84
N ILE A 105 6.71 2.70 6.32
CA ILE A 105 7.74 1.98 5.58
C ILE A 105 8.46 1.01 6.52
N ASP A 106 8.89 1.50 7.69
CA ASP A 106 9.56 0.67 8.70
C ASP A 106 8.60 -0.38 9.28
N TYR A 107 7.33 -0.02 9.44
CA TYR A 107 6.28 -0.92 9.90
C TYR A 107 6.13 -2.13 8.97
N VAL A 108 5.94 -1.93 7.67
CA VAL A 108 5.80 -3.06 6.73
C VAL A 108 7.11 -3.84 6.56
N ALA A 109 8.27 -3.18 6.65
CA ALA A 109 9.57 -3.83 6.58
C ALA A 109 9.79 -4.84 7.72
N SER A 110 9.20 -4.58 8.90
CA SER A 110 9.29 -5.51 10.05
C SER A 110 8.71 -6.90 9.77
N PHE A 111 7.79 -7.01 8.80
CA PHE A 111 7.16 -8.28 8.43
C PHE A 111 8.05 -9.18 7.54
N ALA A 112 9.22 -8.71 7.10
CA ALA A 112 10.19 -9.55 6.40
C ALA A 112 10.58 -10.79 7.25
N GLN A 113 10.68 -10.62 8.57
CA GLN A 113 10.98 -11.72 9.51
C GLN A 113 9.84 -12.75 9.60
N ALA A 114 8.62 -12.37 9.22
CA ALA A 114 7.45 -13.24 9.15
C ALA A 114 7.24 -13.85 7.74
N GLY A 115 8.20 -13.69 6.82
CA GLY A 115 8.14 -14.25 5.48
C GLY A 115 7.31 -13.46 4.47
N VAL A 116 6.96 -12.20 4.77
CA VAL A 116 6.34 -11.30 3.79
C VAL A 116 7.38 -10.91 2.74
N PHE A 117 7.01 -11.03 1.47
CA PHE A 117 7.90 -10.73 0.34
C PHE A 117 7.87 -9.25 -0.03
N GLY A 118 6.70 -8.62 0.02
CA GLY A 118 6.53 -7.24 -0.42
C GLY A 118 5.20 -6.62 0.00
N VAL A 119 4.96 -5.43 -0.54
CA VAL A 119 3.69 -4.72 -0.40
C VAL A 119 3.08 -4.46 -1.76
N THR A 120 1.74 -4.49 -1.84
CA THR A 120 0.97 -4.17 -3.05
C THR A 120 0.10 -2.94 -2.78
N LEU A 121 0.12 -1.98 -3.71
CA LEU A 121 -0.60 -0.71 -3.66
C LEU A 121 -2.03 -0.88 -4.16
N ASP A 122 -3.00 -0.46 -3.35
CA ASP A 122 -4.42 -0.37 -3.68
C ASP A 122 -4.96 -1.65 -4.36
N HIS A 123 -4.50 -2.82 -3.92
CA HIS A 123 -4.97 -4.09 -4.47
C HIS A 123 -6.45 -4.31 -4.11
N PRO A 124 -7.33 -4.72 -5.05
CA PRO A 124 -7.04 -5.15 -6.42
C PRO A 124 -7.12 -4.06 -7.51
N ARG A 125 -7.38 -2.80 -7.16
CA ARG A 125 -7.57 -1.69 -8.12
C ARG A 125 -6.30 -1.35 -8.92
N LEU A 126 -5.19 -1.07 -8.23
CA LEU A 126 -3.91 -0.73 -8.90
C LEU A 126 -2.98 -1.95 -9.00
N GLY A 127 -2.71 -2.60 -7.87
CA GLY A 127 -2.01 -3.89 -7.82
C GLY A 127 -0.50 -3.84 -8.05
N HIS A 128 0.09 -2.66 -8.30
CA HIS A 128 1.55 -2.50 -8.37
C HIS A 128 2.20 -2.90 -7.05
N TYR A 129 3.36 -3.54 -7.10
CA TYR A 129 4.06 -4.00 -5.90
C TYR A 129 5.51 -3.54 -5.85
N ILE A 130 6.05 -3.54 -4.63
CA ILE A 130 7.49 -3.36 -4.37
C ILE A 130 7.94 -4.43 -3.34
N PRO A 131 9.04 -5.15 -3.61
CA PRO A 131 9.61 -6.07 -2.62
C PRO A 131 10.05 -5.36 -1.35
N LEU A 132 9.95 -6.01 -0.18
CA LEU A 132 10.41 -5.43 1.09
C LEU A 132 11.90 -5.06 1.05
N ALA A 133 12.70 -5.86 0.33
CA ALA A 133 14.13 -5.60 0.11
C ALA A 133 14.41 -4.24 -0.56
N ASN A 134 13.45 -3.67 -1.29
CA ASN A 134 13.59 -2.41 -2.00
C ASN A 134 13.02 -1.21 -1.21
N LEU A 135 12.44 -1.42 -0.02
CA LEU A 135 11.84 -0.33 0.77
C LEU A 135 12.85 0.71 1.27
N GLY A 136 14.14 0.34 1.37
CA GLY A 136 15.20 1.29 1.65
C GLY A 136 15.27 2.44 0.64
N LEU A 137 14.88 2.19 -0.62
CA LEU A 137 14.79 3.23 -1.66
C LEU A 137 13.68 4.24 -1.34
N LEU A 138 12.52 3.77 -0.88
CA LEU A 138 11.40 4.63 -0.51
C LEU A 138 11.78 5.52 0.67
N LYS A 139 12.45 4.95 1.67
CA LYS A 139 12.94 5.70 2.84
C LYS A 139 13.90 6.81 2.42
N GLY A 140 14.84 6.50 1.52
CA GLY A 140 15.76 7.49 0.95
C GLY A 140 15.07 8.64 0.21
N TRP A 141 13.94 8.38 -0.46
CA TRP A 141 13.15 9.45 -1.10
C TRP A 141 12.42 10.35 -0.10
N VAL A 142 11.93 9.79 1.03
CA VAL A 142 11.29 10.60 2.09
C VAL A 142 12.31 11.49 2.79
N ASP A 143 13.49 10.94 3.09
CA ASP A 143 14.55 11.65 3.83
C ASP A 143 15.29 12.71 2.97
N GLY A 144 14.94 12.83 1.68
CA GLY A 144 15.61 13.74 0.73
C GLY A 144 17.02 13.29 0.32
N ALA A 145 17.40 12.05 0.64
CA ALA A 145 18.75 11.51 0.49
C ALA A 145 19.01 10.82 -0.87
N ALA A 146 18.03 10.76 -1.76
CA ALA A 146 18.17 10.16 -3.09
C ALA A 146 17.93 11.20 -4.19
N GLN A 147 18.99 11.96 -4.48
CA GLN A 147 19.24 12.64 -5.75
C GLN A 147 20.12 11.76 -6.63
#